data_AF-M7BG60-F1
#
_entry.id   AF-M7BG60-F1
#
_cell.length_a   1.000
_cell.length_b   1.000
_cell.length_c   1.000
_cell.angle_alpha   90.00
_cell.angle_beta   90.00
_cell.angle_gamma   90.00
#
_symmetry.space_group_name_H-M   'P 1'
#
loop_
_entity.id
_entity.type
_entity.pdbx_description
1 polymer ?
#
loop_
_entity_poly.entity_id
_entity_poly.type
_entity_poly.pdbx_seq_one_letter_code
_entity_poly.pdbx_strand_id
1 'polypeptide(L)'
;MGPEQGGAQEESVILISDDEAESPLGNSVLLVEPLQKPILEDKAEEIVDEECELVVTFCKQGKVMPHARYDCMTHPFERAECETCSPLENNANICDQCYCYICDKLASECQNWTTPSHCHCNAHNKSTFWKDQRGLALAGVLVMFNLELTDIDADLRHGGNLLMKFVHELSVEYNKYLVGERVSLNSHECFCHPKRGPGQCNVCRQRHMELMYRYSGVFALVTTFLNQAEKENPKAAAVMLLGAAKEIALHKDPAQNLQNLGVTASLRMAVPCLMESLNVVPWDHGLLTTVLKGQNITGQRTQKGKKVFLWEVLPVIQARVEKMENQGHYKEIVRYLKAVKCNDILGWKKLGPQYVGELLCLYLTCRNRKMQSIGIFIIHVISEHLYM
;
A
#
# COMPACT_ATOMS: atom_id res chain seq x y z
N MET A 1 -6.64 49.47 31.90
CA MET A 1 -6.61 49.14 30.47
C MET A 1 -5.17 49.25 30.00
N GLY A 2 -4.73 48.35 29.11
CA GLY A 2 -3.34 47.93 28.87
C GLY A 2 -2.34 48.98 28.39
N PRO A 3 -1.07 48.57 28.21
CA PRO A 3 -0.71 48.10 26.87
C PRO A 3 0.07 46.76 26.80
N GLU A 4 -0.41 45.96 25.86
CA GLU A 4 0.21 44.99 24.93
C GLU A 4 1.70 44.66 25.09
N GLN A 5 1.99 43.40 25.44
CA GLN A 5 3.25 42.73 25.15
C GLN A 5 3.13 42.02 23.81
N GLY A 6 3.93 42.45 22.83
CA GLY A 6 4.15 41.72 21.59
C GLY A 6 4.99 40.47 21.86
N GLY A 7 4.43 39.29 21.60
CA GLY A 7 5.19 38.04 21.57
C GLY A 7 6.03 37.98 20.30
N ALA A 8 7.35 38.02 20.44
CA ALA A 8 8.25 37.66 19.37
C ALA A 8 8.18 36.14 19.17
N GLN A 9 7.76 35.70 17.98
CA GLN A 9 7.92 34.31 17.55
C GLN A 9 9.41 34.05 17.35
N GLU A 10 9.95 33.10 18.11
CA GLU A 10 11.32 32.62 17.95
C GLU A 10 11.43 31.82 16.65
N GLU A 11 12.12 32.38 15.65
CA GLU A 11 12.45 31.68 14.40
C GLU A 11 13.64 30.73 14.62
N SER A 12 13.39 29.43 14.53
CA SER A 12 14.46 28.43 14.40
C SER A 12 14.94 28.40 12.94
N VAL A 13 16.17 28.84 12.68
CA VAL A 13 16.78 28.78 11.35
C VAL A 13 17.50 27.44 11.17
N ILE A 14 17.05 26.65 10.19
CA ILE A 14 17.72 25.41 9.77
C ILE A 14 18.71 25.76 8.66
N LEU A 15 20.01 25.61 8.92
CA LEU A 15 21.05 25.71 7.90
C LEU A 15 21.38 24.30 7.40
N ILE A 16 21.07 24.02 6.13
CA ILE A 16 21.48 22.79 5.45
C ILE A 16 22.69 23.14 4.59
N SER A 17 23.88 22.63 4.93
CA SER A 17 25.04 22.67 4.04
C SER A 17 25.00 21.44 3.12
N ASP A 18 24.76 21.69 1.84
CA ASP A 18 24.72 20.69 0.76
C ASP A 18 26.14 20.47 0.20
N ASP A 19 27.07 20.00 1.04
CA ASP A 19 28.41 19.61 0.59
C ASP A 19 28.51 18.08 0.49
N GLU A 20 28.39 17.59 -0.74
CA GLU A 20 28.72 16.24 -1.22
C GLU A 20 30.25 16.00 -1.14
N ALA A 21 30.80 15.95 0.07
CA ALA A 21 32.16 15.50 0.31
C ALA A 21 32.13 14.25 1.20
N GLU A 22 32.60 13.12 0.66
CA GLU A 22 32.77 11.87 1.40
C GLU A 22 33.65 12.09 2.63
N SER A 23 33.02 12.18 3.80
CA SER A 23 33.70 12.06 5.09
C SER A 23 33.29 10.75 5.77
N PRO A 24 34.18 10.08 6.53
CA PRO A 24 33.87 8.81 7.19
C PRO A 24 32.93 8.97 8.41
N LEU A 25 32.59 10.20 8.78
CA LEU A 25 31.73 10.53 9.90
C LEU A 25 30.40 11.03 9.34
N GLY A 26 29.34 10.25 9.56
CA GLY A 26 28.03 10.50 8.99
C GLY A 26 27.47 11.90 9.29
N ASN A 27 26.60 12.37 8.39
CA ASN A 27 25.87 13.64 8.49
C ASN A 27 25.21 13.80 9.86
N SER A 28 25.81 14.58 10.75
CA SER A 28 25.24 14.91 12.05
C SER A 28 24.60 16.29 11.97
N VAL A 29 23.29 16.35 12.23
CA VAL A 29 22.53 17.60 12.36
C VAL A 29 22.73 18.13 13.78
N LEU A 30 23.30 19.32 13.93
CA LEU A 30 23.46 19.99 15.23
C LEU A 30 22.36 21.04 15.39
N LEU A 31 21.45 20.83 16.36
CA LEU A 31 20.49 21.84 16.80
C LEU A 31 21.06 22.55 18.04
N VAL A 32 21.26 23.87 17.95
CA VAL A 32 21.70 24.70 19.07
C VAL A 32 20.46 25.28 19.76
N GLU A 33 20.12 24.78 20.95
CA GLU A 33 19.09 25.37 21.81
C GLU A 33 19.70 26.49 22.69
N PRO A 34 18.98 27.60 22.96
CA PRO A 34 19.47 28.64 23.85
C PRO A 34 19.41 28.21 25.33
N LEU A 35 20.47 28.58 26.03
CA LEU A 35 20.87 28.19 27.39
C LEU A 35 19.76 28.33 28.46
N GLN A 36 19.38 27.23 29.12
CA GLN A 36 18.69 27.27 30.42
C GLN A 36 19.70 27.25 31.59
N LYS A 37 19.39 28.03 32.63
CA LYS A 37 20.23 28.33 33.81
C LYS A 37 20.75 27.05 34.54
N PRO A 38 21.95 27.10 35.14
CA PRO A 38 22.63 25.91 35.63
C PRO A 38 22.01 25.38 36.94
N ILE A 39 21.93 24.06 37.04
CA ILE A 39 21.74 23.31 38.29
C ILE A 39 23.10 22.70 38.67
N LEU A 40 23.38 22.80 39.98
CA LEU A 40 24.57 22.45 40.76
C LEU A 40 25.58 21.44 40.19
N GLU A 41 26.84 21.82 40.40
CA GLU A 41 28.11 21.18 40.03
C GLU A 41 28.34 19.83 40.73
N ASP A 42 28.81 18.83 39.96
CA ASP A 42 29.71 17.79 40.44
C ASP A 42 31.02 17.91 39.63
N LYS A 43 32.15 18.02 40.33
CA LYS A 43 33.49 18.20 39.73
C LYS A 43 33.92 16.92 39.02
N ALA A 44 34.07 16.99 37.69
CA ALA A 44 34.80 15.99 36.91
C ALA A 44 36.30 16.32 36.89
N GLU A 45 37.15 15.31 37.08
CA GLU A 45 38.61 15.41 37.08
C GLU A 45 39.15 15.88 35.71
N GLU A 46 40.08 16.84 35.75
CA GLU A 46 40.76 17.39 34.58
C GLU A 46 41.72 16.35 33.98
N ILE A 47 41.45 15.92 32.75
CA ILE A 47 42.40 15.17 31.92
C ILE A 47 42.91 16.15 30.86
N VAL A 48 44.20 16.49 30.91
CA VAL A 48 44.84 17.43 29.99
C VAL A 48 45.61 16.66 28.92
N ASP A 49 45.31 16.92 27.65
CA ASP A 49 46.10 16.50 26.50
C ASP A 49 47.25 17.50 26.32
N GLU A 50 48.50 17.06 26.47
CA GLU A 50 49.68 17.96 26.47
C GLU A 50 50.07 18.46 25.08
N GLU A 51 49.47 17.95 24.00
CA GLU A 51 49.83 18.29 22.62
C GLU A 51 48.87 19.29 21.96
N CYS A 52 47.68 19.49 22.53
CA CYS A 52 46.70 20.48 22.09
C CYS A 52 46.24 21.26 23.32
N GLU A 53 46.49 22.58 23.39
CA GLU A 53 46.10 23.50 24.47
C GLU A 53 44.55 23.68 24.62
N LEU A 54 43.78 22.61 24.46
CA LEU A 54 42.33 22.55 24.55
C LEU A 54 41.95 21.89 25.87
N VAL A 55 41.48 22.70 26.82
CA VAL A 55 40.92 22.22 28.08
C VAL A 55 39.42 21.99 27.91
N VAL A 56 38.95 20.76 28.15
CA VAL A 56 37.52 20.46 28.21
C VAL A 56 36.96 21.05 29.51
N THR A 57 36.49 22.30 29.44
CA THR A 57 35.97 23.05 30.60
C THR A 57 34.57 22.61 31.02
N PHE A 58 33.84 21.92 30.15
CA PHE A 58 32.51 21.41 30.42
C PHE A 58 32.20 20.22 29.51
N CYS A 59 31.86 19.07 30.09
CA CYS A 59 31.33 17.93 29.37
C CYS A 59 29.96 17.60 29.97
N LYS A 60 28.91 17.65 29.15
CA LYS A 60 27.58 17.15 29.51
C LYS A 60 27.28 15.96 28.62
N GLN A 61 26.84 14.86 29.24
CA GLN A 61 26.38 13.72 28.48
C GLN A 61 25.17 14.12 27.63
N GLY A 62 25.33 14.02 26.31
CA GLY A 62 24.27 14.33 25.37
C GLY A 62 23.09 13.38 25.56
N LYS A 63 21.86 13.87 25.35
CA LYS A 63 20.69 13.00 25.30
C LYS A 63 20.82 12.10 24.06
N VAL A 64 20.95 10.79 24.27
CA VAL A 64 20.97 9.83 23.16
C VAL A 64 19.60 9.85 22.50
N MET A 65 19.58 10.19 21.22
CA MET A 65 18.36 10.22 20.41
C MET A 65 18.10 8.84 19.78
N PRO A 66 16.87 8.54 19.35
CA PRO A 66 16.58 7.33 18.60
C PRO A 66 17.52 7.18 17.39
N HIS A 67 18.17 6.03 17.28
CA HIS A 67 19.15 5.74 16.22
C HIS A 67 19.00 4.30 15.74
N ALA A 68 19.41 4.04 14.50
CA ALA A 68 19.39 2.68 13.99
C ALA A 68 20.35 1.84 14.82
N ARG A 69 20.03 0.57 15.06
CA ARG A 69 20.89 -0.31 15.84
C ARG A 69 22.35 -0.32 15.36
N TYR A 70 22.59 -0.26 14.05
CA TYR A 70 23.95 -0.27 13.51
C TYR A 70 24.77 1.00 13.78
N ASP A 71 24.12 2.07 14.28
CA ASP A 71 24.75 3.32 14.71
C ASP A 71 24.88 3.42 16.24
N CYS A 72 24.56 2.35 16.97
CA CYS A 72 24.60 2.36 18.43
C CYS A 72 26.04 2.43 18.96
N MET A 73 26.34 3.48 19.73
CA MET A 73 27.66 3.66 20.36
C MET A 73 27.83 2.80 21.63
N THR A 74 26.73 2.36 22.26
CA THR A 74 26.76 1.54 23.48
C THR A 74 27.04 0.07 23.17
N HIS A 75 26.54 -0.43 22.05
CA HIS A 75 26.65 -1.84 21.66
C HIS A 75 27.31 -1.94 20.29
N PRO A 76 28.55 -2.48 20.21
CA PRO A 76 29.23 -2.70 18.93
C PRO A 76 28.36 -3.44 17.93
N PHE A 77 28.51 -3.11 16.65
CA PHE A 77 27.73 -3.68 15.57
C PHE A 77 28.64 -4.35 14.54
N GLU A 78 28.31 -5.58 14.17
CA GLU A 78 28.99 -6.34 13.11
C GLU A 78 28.17 -6.27 11.82
N ARG A 79 28.78 -5.81 10.73
CA ARG A 79 28.10 -5.69 9.43
C ARG A 79 28.22 -6.99 8.65
N ALA A 80 27.13 -7.40 8.04
CA ALA A 80 27.10 -8.55 7.15
C ALA A 80 25.93 -8.43 6.16
N GLU A 81 26.05 -9.08 5.00
CA GLU A 81 25.20 -8.78 3.86
C GLU A 81 23.79 -9.37 3.96
N CYS A 82 23.63 -10.65 4.31
CA CYS A 82 22.34 -11.34 4.20
C CYS A 82 22.03 -12.33 5.33
N GLU A 83 22.71 -12.18 6.46
CA GLU A 83 22.63 -13.06 7.62
C GLU A 83 21.32 -12.84 8.38
N THR A 84 20.35 -13.71 8.11
CA THR A 84 19.00 -13.68 8.70
C THR A 84 18.75 -14.83 9.68
N CYS A 85 19.63 -15.84 9.73
CA CYS A 85 19.43 -17.04 10.52
C CYS A 85 19.48 -16.81 12.03
N SER A 86 20.42 -15.99 12.49
CA SER A 86 20.65 -15.71 13.90
C SER A 86 21.38 -14.38 14.08
N PRO A 87 21.30 -13.76 15.27
CA PRO A 87 22.11 -12.58 15.57
C PRO A 87 23.60 -12.84 15.35
N LEU A 88 24.27 -11.92 14.68
CA LEU A 88 25.73 -11.93 14.57
C LEU A 88 26.32 -11.28 15.81
N GLU A 89 27.20 -12.00 16.49
CA GLU A 89 27.93 -11.51 17.65
C GLU A 89 27.00 -10.79 18.64
N ASN A 90 27.20 -9.47 18.82
CA ASN A 90 26.47 -8.64 19.76
C ASN A 90 25.32 -7.83 19.13
N ASN A 91 24.95 -8.11 17.87
CA ASN A 91 23.91 -7.36 17.16
C ASN A 91 22.55 -7.44 17.83
N ALA A 92 22.27 -8.51 18.60
CA ALA A 92 21.04 -8.63 19.39
C ALA A 92 20.92 -7.59 20.52
N ASN A 93 22.04 -7.09 21.06
CA ASN A 93 22.05 -6.17 22.19
C ASN A 93 21.55 -4.79 21.76
N ILE A 94 20.69 -4.15 22.55
CA ILE A 94 20.08 -2.86 22.23
C ILE A 94 20.17 -1.93 23.43
N CYS A 95 20.32 -0.63 23.17
CA CYS A 95 19.99 0.38 24.18
C CYS A 95 18.54 0.82 24.01
N ASP A 96 18.03 1.60 24.96
CA ASP A 96 16.63 2.05 24.99
C ASP A 96 16.21 2.91 23.78
N GLN A 97 17.18 3.43 23.02
CA GLN A 97 16.98 4.31 21.87
C GLN A 97 17.28 3.64 20.54
N CYS A 98 17.72 2.37 20.54
CA CYS A 98 17.89 1.62 19.30
C CYS A 98 16.54 1.40 18.61
N TYR A 99 16.45 1.70 17.31
CA TYR A 99 15.36 1.26 16.47
C TYR A 99 15.78 0.18 15.47
N CYS A 100 14.83 -0.66 15.11
CA CYS A 100 14.96 -1.69 14.11
C CYS A 100 14.93 -1.07 12.72
N TYR A 101 16.03 -1.16 11.97
CA TYR A 101 16.15 -0.61 10.61
C TYR A 101 15.03 -1.07 9.66
N ILE A 102 14.65 -2.36 9.72
CA ILE A 102 13.62 -2.94 8.84
C ILE A 102 12.21 -2.45 9.18
N CYS A 103 11.86 -2.34 10.46
CA CYS A 103 10.50 -2.06 10.90
C CYS A 103 10.22 -0.59 11.22
N ASP A 104 11.26 0.25 11.31
CA ASP A 104 11.14 1.67 11.66
C ASP A 104 10.45 1.91 13.02
N LYS A 105 10.71 1.03 13.99
CA LYS A 105 10.21 1.10 15.38
C LYS A 105 11.30 0.73 16.37
N LEU A 106 11.10 1.01 17.65
CA LEU A 106 12.05 0.63 18.70
C LEU A 106 12.41 -0.86 18.60
N ALA A 107 13.70 -1.17 18.76
CA ALA A 107 14.20 -2.52 18.62
C ALA A 107 13.57 -3.47 19.66
N SER A 108 13.27 -2.95 20.85
CA SER A 108 12.52 -3.65 21.91
C SER A 108 11.09 -4.01 21.52
N GLU A 109 10.48 -3.30 20.57
CA GLU A 109 9.13 -3.55 20.05
C GLU A 109 9.15 -4.41 18.77
N CYS A 110 10.33 -4.81 18.31
CA CYS A 110 10.49 -5.63 17.12
C CYS A 110 10.25 -7.12 17.43
N GLN A 111 9.10 -7.63 16.99
CA GLN A 111 8.75 -9.05 17.11
C GLN A 111 9.72 -9.98 16.38
N ASN A 112 10.44 -9.46 15.39
CA ASN A 112 11.40 -10.21 14.58
C ASN A 112 12.86 -9.89 14.95
N TRP A 113 13.11 -9.26 16.10
CA TRP A 113 14.46 -8.76 16.43
C TRP A 113 15.52 -9.86 16.34
N THR A 114 15.28 -10.97 17.05
CA THR A 114 16.17 -12.13 17.12
C THR A 114 15.51 -13.41 16.61
N THR A 115 14.41 -13.30 15.85
CA THR A 115 13.65 -14.45 15.37
C THR A 115 14.52 -15.32 14.44
N PRO A 116 14.67 -16.62 14.72
CA PRO A 116 15.46 -17.51 13.87
C PRO A 116 15.00 -17.48 12.42
N SER A 117 15.95 -17.51 11.48
CA SER A 117 15.71 -17.44 10.03
C SER A 117 15.10 -16.13 9.52
N HIS A 118 14.86 -15.16 10.40
CA HIS A 118 14.34 -13.84 10.02
C HIS A 118 14.73 -12.73 11.00
N CYS A 119 15.95 -12.77 11.56
CA CYS A 119 16.34 -11.80 12.58
C CYS A 119 16.62 -10.43 11.96
N HIS A 120 16.02 -9.38 12.52
CA HIS A 120 16.22 -8.00 12.06
C HIS A 120 17.43 -7.32 12.70
N CYS A 121 17.99 -7.88 13.77
CA CYS A 121 19.08 -7.26 14.53
C CYS A 121 20.37 -7.06 13.72
N ASN A 122 20.57 -7.81 12.64
CA ASN A 122 21.74 -7.69 11.75
C ASN A 122 21.54 -6.65 10.63
N ALA A 123 20.36 -6.02 10.54
CA ALA A 123 20.03 -5.18 9.41
C ALA A 123 20.70 -3.81 9.46
N HIS A 124 21.27 -3.38 8.34
CA HIS A 124 21.93 -2.07 8.22
C HIS A 124 21.79 -1.42 6.84
N ASN A 125 21.97 -0.10 6.77
CA ASN A 125 21.77 0.70 5.56
C ASN A 125 22.88 0.60 4.51
N LYS A 126 23.94 -0.17 4.74
CA LYS A 126 25.05 -0.33 3.79
C LYS A 126 24.89 -1.55 2.88
N SER A 127 24.06 -2.52 3.27
CA SER A 127 23.77 -3.67 2.42
C SER A 127 22.62 -3.38 1.45
N THR A 128 22.74 -3.86 0.21
CA THR A 128 21.63 -3.85 -0.75
C THR A 128 20.49 -4.77 -0.30
N PHE A 129 20.82 -5.97 0.19
CA PHE A 129 19.85 -6.94 0.70
C PHE A 129 18.97 -6.35 1.80
N TRP A 130 19.57 -5.70 2.81
CA TRP A 130 18.80 -5.10 3.90
C TRP A 130 17.98 -3.88 3.47
N LYS A 131 18.45 -3.09 2.51
CA LYS A 131 17.66 -1.99 1.91
C LYS A 131 16.44 -2.54 1.19
N ASP A 132 16.60 -3.61 0.41
CA ASP A 132 15.52 -4.26 -0.32
C ASP A 132 14.51 -4.87 0.67
N GLN A 133 14.99 -5.54 1.72
CA GLN A 133 14.14 -6.10 2.77
C GLN A 133 13.37 -5.01 3.52
N ARG A 134 14.01 -3.87 3.83
CA ARG A 134 13.34 -2.70 4.41
C ARG A 134 12.29 -2.15 3.46
N GLY A 135 12.61 -2.04 2.17
CA GLY A 135 11.66 -1.55 1.17
C GLY A 135 10.43 -2.44 1.04
N LEU A 136 10.62 -3.76 1.05
CA LEU A 136 9.53 -4.73 1.08
C LEU A 136 8.70 -4.61 2.37
N ALA A 137 9.35 -4.47 3.52
CA ALA A 137 8.67 -4.33 4.81
C ALA A 137 7.83 -3.04 4.89
N LEU A 138 8.38 -1.91 4.42
CA LEU A 138 7.71 -0.62 4.42
C LEU A 138 6.60 -0.52 3.38
N ALA A 139 6.77 -1.14 2.21
CA ALA A 139 5.71 -1.21 1.20
C ALA A 139 4.58 -2.16 1.63
N GLY A 140 4.90 -3.23 2.37
CA GLY A 140 3.93 -4.23 2.81
C GLY A 140 3.13 -4.79 1.63
N VAL A 141 1.80 -4.79 1.74
CA VAL A 141 0.90 -5.25 0.66
C VAL A 141 1.03 -4.44 -0.62
N LEU A 142 1.46 -3.17 -0.51
CA LEU A 142 1.47 -2.24 -1.63
C LEU A 142 2.51 -2.62 -2.68
N VAL A 143 3.46 -3.49 -2.34
CA VAL A 143 4.39 -4.10 -3.31
C VAL A 143 3.63 -4.75 -4.48
N MET A 144 2.38 -5.22 -4.25
CA MET A 144 1.56 -5.83 -5.30
C MET A 144 1.19 -4.87 -6.43
N PHE A 145 1.35 -3.56 -6.22
CA PHE A 145 1.04 -2.49 -7.18
C PHE A 145 2.29 -1.90 -7.83
N ASN A 146 3.49 -2.42 -7.51
CA ASN A 146 4.78 -1.92 -7.98
C ASN A 146 4.91 -0.40 -7.78
N LEU A 147 4.62 0.07 -6.56
CA LEU A 147 4.82 1.46 -6.16
C LEU A 147 6.23 1.64 -5.60
N GLU A 148 6.86 2.77 -5.91
CA GLU A 148 8.10 3.16 -5.24
C GLU A 148 7.80 3.69 -3.84
N LEU A 149 8.73 3.54 -2.89
CA LEU A 149 8.50 3.97 -1.51
C LEU A 149 8.19 5.47 -1.39
N THR A 150 8.75 6.28 -2.29
CA THR A 150 8.51 7.73 -2.38
C THR A 150 7.10 8.06 -2.82
N ASP A 151 6.43 7.16 -3.53
CA ASP A 151 5.05 7.33 -3.96
C ASP A 151 4.04 6.97 -2.87
N ILE A 152 4.49 6.28 -1.80
CA ILE A 152 3.62 5.77 -0.73
C ILE A 152 3.40 6.85 0.34
N ASP A 153 2.32 7.60 0.18
CA ASP A 153 1.83 8.57 1.16
C ASP A 153 0.98 7.93 2.28
N ALA A 154 0.49 8.76 3.21
CA ALA A 154 -0.31 8.31 4.34
C ALA A 154 -1.64 7.64 3.94
N ASP A 155 -2.27 8.10 2.86
CA ASP A 155 -3.53 7.55 2.38
C ASP A 155 -3.34 6.18 1.73
N LEU A 156 -2.28 6.02 0.94
CA LEU A 156 -1.90 4.73 0.37
C LEU A 156 -1.49 3.74 1.46
N ARG A 157 -0.74 4.17 2.49
CA ARG A 157 -0.43 3.33 3.66
C ARG A 157 -1.70 2.89 4.38
N HIS A 158 -2.65 3.80 4.60
CA HIS A 158 -3.93 3.49 5.22
C HIS A 158 -4.72 2.46 4.42
N GLY A 159 -4.88 2.66 3.10
CA GLY A 159 -5.52 1.69 2.21
C GLY A 159 -4.79 0.34 2.20
N GLY A 160 -3.45 0.35 2.23
CA GLY A 160 -2.63 -0.85 2.32
C GLY A 160 -2.84 -1.63 3.62
N ASN A 161 -2.96 -0.95 4.76
CA ASN A 161 -3.24 -1.58 6.05
C ASN A 161 -4.63 -2.24 6.06
N LEU A 162 -5.65 -1.55 5.52
CA LEU A 162 -7.00 -2.12 5.36
C LEU A 162 -6.98 -3.35 4.45
N LEU A 163 -6.25 -3.27 3.32
CA LEU A 163 -6.09 -4.38 2.39
C LEU A 163 -5.37 -5.56 3.05
N MET A 164 -4.29 -5.36 3.82
CA MET A 164 -3.61 -6.44 4.55
C MET A 164 -4.55 -7.19 5.48
N LYS A 165 -5.33 -6.45 6.26
CA LYS A 165 -6.32 -7.06 7.16
C LYS A 165 -7.33 -7.89 6.39
N PHE A 166 -7.84 -7.34 5.29
CA PHE A 166 -8.75 -8.05 4.40
C PHE A 166 -8.13 -9.32 3.80
N VAL A 167 -6.89 -9.28 3.29
CA VAL A 167 -6.22 -10.47 2.72
C VAL A 167 -6.09 -11.58 3.76
N HIS A 168 -5.77 -11.23 5.01
CA HIS A 168 -5.71 -12.20 6.10
C HIS A 168 -7.07 -12.85 6.38
N GLU A 169 -8.14 -12.05 6.52
CA GLU A 169 -9.49 -12.55 6.73
C GLU A 169 -10.00 -13.37 5.53
N LEU A 170 -9.69 -12.92 4.31
CA LEU A 170 -10.04 -13.58 3.05
C LEU A 170 -9.38 -14.94 2.96
N SER A 171 -8.10 -15.05 3.32
CA SER A 171 -7.39 -16.33 3.36
C SER A 171 -8.08 -17.33 4.29
N VAL A 172 -8.52 -16.90 5.47
CA VAL A 172 -9.25 -17.76 6.41
C VAL A 172 -10.57 -18.25 5.81
N GLU A 173 -11.40 -17.36 5.27
CA GLU A 173 -12.68 -17.72 4.67
C GLU A 173 -12.53 -18.55 3.39
N TYR A 174 -11.53 -18.26 2.57
CA TYR A 174 -11.25 -19.01 1.36
C TYR A 174 -10.75 -20.43 1.68
N ASN A 175 -9.94 -20.60 2.74
CA ASN A 175 -9.57 -21.93 3.21
C ASN A 175 -10.78 -22.73 3.70
N LYS A 176 -11.75 -22.11 4.42
CA LYS A 176 -13.01 -22.77 4.77
C LYS A 176 -13.77 -23.22 3.52
N TYR A 177 -13.83 -22.37 2.50
CA TYR A 177 -14.40 -22.73 1.21
C TYR A 177 -13.69 -23.93 0.57
N LEU A 178 -12.35 -23.95 0.55
CA LEU A 178 -11.57 -25.06 -0.04
C LEU A 178 -11.71 -26.39 0.71
N VAL A 179 -11.92 -26.35 2.03
CA VAL A 179 -12.17 -27.56 2.82
C VAL A 179 -13.52 -28.20 2.47
N GLY A 180 -14.52 -27.37 2.15
CA GLY A 180 -15.88 -27.81 1.82
C GLY A 180 -16.67 -28.33 3.03
N GLU A 181 -17.98 -28.38 2.88
CA GLU A 181 -18.92 -28.89 3.87
C GLU A 181 -19.41 -30.28 3.46
N ARG A 182 -19.36 -31.25 4.39
CA ARG A 182 -19.91 -32.58 4.15
C ARG A 182 -21.41 -32.57 4.38
N VAL A 183 -22.18 -32.73 3.33
CA VAL A 183 -23.64 -32.71 3.37
C VAL A 183 -24.18 -34.12 3.12
N SER A 184 -25.16 -34.52 3.93
CA SER A 184 -25.90 -35.77 3.74
C SER A 184 -27.11 -35.50 2.85
N LEU A 185 -27.17 -36.12 1.67
CA LEU A 185 -28.39 -36.15 0.87
C LEU A 185 -29.40 -37.08 1.57
N ASN A 186 -30.35 -36.50 2.31
CA ASN A 186 -31.35 -37.24 3.09
C ASN A 186 -32.44 -37.94 2.24
N SER A 187 -32.20 -38.20 0.96
CA SER A 187 -33.25 -38.58 0.00
C SER A 187 -33.26 -40.05 -0.43
N HIS A 188 -32.41 -40.92 0.13
CA HIS A 188 -32.39 -42.33 -0.27
C HIS A 188 -32.84 -43.27 0.85
N GLU A 189 -33.88 -44.05 0.58
CA GLU A 189 -34.21 -45.23 1.37
C GLU A 189 -33.01 -46.18 1.37
N CYS A 190 -32.54 -46.55 2.57
CA CYS A 190 -31.36 -47.38 2.69
C CYS A 190 -31.72 -48.85 2.45
N PHE A 191 -31.30 -49.41 1.33
CA PHE A 191 -31.51 -50.83 0.99
C PHE A 191 -30.76 -51.81 1.91
N CYS A 192 -29.83 -51.34 2.75
CA CYS A 192 -29.11 -52.18 3.70
C CYS A 192 -30.01 -52.70 4.83
N HIS A 193 -31.07 -51.97 5.20
CA HIS A 193 -31.99 -52.34 6.27
C HIS A 193 -33.44 -51.93 5.93
N PRO A 194 -34.33 -52.87 5.57
CA PRO A 194 -35.69 -52.60 5.07
C PRO A 194 -36.68 -51.88 6.01
N LYS A 195 -36.25 -51.38 7.18
CA LYS A 195 -37.11 -50.73 8.20
C LYS A 195 -36.48 -49.55 8.93
N ARG A 196 -35.36 -49.01 8.44
CA ARG A 196 -34.70 -47.83 9.03
C ARG A 196 -35.02 -46.59 8.20
N GLY A 197 -35.37 -45.49 8.86
CA GLY A 197 -35.64 -44.22 8.18
C GLY A 197 -34.38 -43.63 7.50
N PRO A 198 -34.54 -42.65 6.59
CA PRO A 198 -33.43 -41.98 5.93
C PRO A 198 -32.36 -41.49 6.94
N GLY A 199 -31.08 -41.72 6.64
CA GLY A 199 -29.95 -41.30 7.48
C GLY A 199 -29.65 -42.16 8.72
N GLN A 200 -30.44 -43.19 9.02
CA GLN A 200 -30.26 -44.05 10.22
C GLN A 200 -29.29 -45.24 10.04
N CYS A 201 -28.66 -45.36 8.87
CA CYS A 201 -27.63 -46.36 8.59
C CYS A 201 -26.29 -45.66 8.35
N ASN A 202 -25.28 -45.98 9.18
CA ASN A 202 -23.95 -45.37 9.09
C ASN A 202 -23.24 -45.67 7.76
N VAL A 203 -23.48 -46.85 7.17
CA VAL A 203 -22.89 -47.24 5.86
C VAL A 203 -23.52 -46.44 4.72
N CYS A 204 -24.85 -46.37 4.64
CA CYS A 204 -25.55 -45.54 3.66
C CYS A 204 -25.19 -44.06 3.83
N ARG A 205 -25.14 -43.55 5.07
CA ARG A 205 -24.77 -42.16 5.37
C ARG A 205 -23.35 -41.80 4.91
N GLN A 206 -22.39 -42.73 5.03
CA GLN A 206 -21.03 -42.52 4.55
C GLN A 206 -20.93 -42.57 3.02
N ARG A 207 -21.72 -43.42 2.35
CA ARG A 207 -21.74 -43.55 0.89
C ARG A 207 -22.49 -42.42 0.18
N HIS A 208 -23.48 -41.80 0.82
CA HIS A 208 -24.26 -40.67 0.30
C HIS A 208 -23.80 -39.32 0.84
N MET A 209 -22.57 -39.25 1.35
CA MET A 209 -21.97 -38.01 1.81
C MET A 209 -21.36 -37.28 0.61
N GLU A 210 -21.89 -36.10 0.29
CA GLU A 210 -21.37 -35.26 -0.78
C GLU A 210 -20.60 -34.08 -0.19
N LEU A 211 -19.51 -33.69 -0.85
CA LEU A 211 -18.72 -32.53 -0.47
C LEU A 211 -19.21 -31.30 -1.22
N MET A 212 -19.78 -30.35 -0.49
CA MET A 212 -20.35 -29.12 -1.03
C MET A 212 -19.43 -27.94 -0.73
N TYR A 213 -19.13 -27.14 -1.75
CA TYR A 213 -18.24 -25.99 -1.61
C TYR A 213 -19.05 -24.71 -1.72
N ARG A 214 -19.23 -23.98 -0.60
CA ARG A 214 -20.07 -22.78 -0.54
C ARG A 214 -19.23 -21.51 -0.47
N TYR A 215 -19.22 -20.75 -1.54
CA TYR A 215 -18.45 -19.50 -1.65
C TYR A 215 -19.11 -18.31 -0.92
N SER A 216 -20.28 -18.50 -0.30
CA SER A 216 -21.07 -17.42 0.29
C SER A 216 -20.38 -16.66 1.41
N GLY A 217 -19.54 -17.33 2.21
CA GLY A 217 -18.74 -16.66 3.25
C GLY A 217 -17.73 -15.69 2.66
N VAL A 218 -16.99 -16.16 1.64
CA VAL A 218 -16.05 -15.33 0.88
C VAL A 218 -16.79 -14.17 0.20
N PHE A 219 -17.92 -14.43 -0.45
CA PHE A 219 -18.73 -13.39 -1.10
C PHE A 219 -19.13 -12.28 -0.12
N ALA A 220 -19.67 -12.64 1.05
CA ALA A 220 -20.12 -11.67 2.04
C ALA A 220 -18.96 -10.83 2.61
N LEU A 221 -17.80 -11.46 2.85
CA LEU A 221 -16.59 -10.76 3.30
C LEU A 221 -16.13 -9.75 2.26
N VAL A 222 -16.02 -10.15 0.99
CA VAL A 222 -15.63 -9.26 -0.11
C VAL A 222 -16.63 -8.11 -0.22
N THR A 223 -17.94 -8.38 -0.28
CA THR A 223 -18.96 -7.31 -0.36
C THR A 223 -18.84 -6.30 0.79
N THR A 224 -18.60 -6.77 2.01
CA THR A 224 -18.42 -5.88 3.18
C THR A 224 -17.19 -4.97 2.99
N PHE A 225 -16.09 -5.53 2.50
CA PHE A 225 -14.87 -4.78 2.21
C PHE A 225 -15.05 -3.76 1.08
N LEU A 226 -15.78 -4.11 0.02
CA LEU A 226 -16.11 -3.16 -1.06
C LEU A 226 -16.97 -2.00 -0.56
N ASN A 227 -17.98 -2.28 0.26
CA ASN A 227 -18.81 -1.25 0.88
C ASN A 227 -18.03 -0.35 1.86
N GLN A 228 -16.94 -0.87 2.45
CA GLN A 228 -16.04 -0.05 3.25
C GLN A 228 -15.22 0.89 2.36
N ALA A 229 -14.71 0.41 1.22
CA ALA A 229 -13.92 1.22 0.30
C ALA A 229 -14.69 2.44 -0.23
N GLU A 230 -16.01 2.35 -0.39
CA GLU A 230 -16.87 3.49 -0.77
C GLU A 230 -16.85 4.66 0.22
N LYS A 231 -16.42 4.42 1.47
CA LYS A 231 -16.38 5.41 2.55
C LYS A 231 -14.98 5.98 2.79
N GLU A 232 -13.97 5.41 2.15
CA GLU A 232 -12.59 5.83 2.29
C GLU A 232 -12.25 6.95 1.31
N ASN A 233 -11.12 7.62 1.53
CA ASN A 233 -10.62 8.59 0.55
C ASN A 233 -10.23 7.88 -0.77
N PRO A 234 -10.18 8.61 -1.91
CA PRO A 234 -9.98 8.00 -3.21
C PRO A 234 -8.74 7.11 -3.36
N LYS A 235 -7.61 7.50 -2.76
CA LYS A 235 -6.36 6.74 -2.81
C LYS A 235 -6.47 5.42 -2.05
N ALA A 236 -6.95 5.49 -0.81
CA ALA A 236 -7.18 4.32 0.02
C ALA A 236 -8.21 3.37 -0.64
N ALA A 237 -9.32 3.91 -1.14
CA ALA A 237 -10.34 3.17 -1.85
C ALA A 237 -9.78 2.47 -3.10
N ALA A 238 -8.97 3.16 -3.92
CA ALA A 238 -8.36 2.56 -5.10
C ALA A 238 -7.47 1.36 -4.74
N VAL A 239 -6.62 1.48 -3.71
CA VAL A 239 -5.78 0.39 -3.20
C VAL A 239 -6.64 -0.81 -2.78
N MET A 240 -7.69 -0.56 -1.99
CA MET A 240 -8.60 -1.60 -1.51
C MET A 240 -9.27 -2.34 -2.68
N LEU A 241 -9.86 -1.60 -3.64
CA LEU A 241 -10.59 -2.19 -4.76
C LEU A 241 -9.65 -2.96 -5.71
N LEU A 242 -8.51 -2.37 -6.09
CA LEU A 242 -7.51 -3.03 -6.94
C LEU A 242 -6.94 -4.29 -6.27
N GLY A 243 -6.66 -4.22 -4.97
CA GLY A 243 -6.16 -5.35 -4.19
C GLY A 243 -7.19 -6.48 -4.10
N ALA A 244 -8.43 -6.15 -3.75
CA ALA A 244 -9.51 -7.14 -3.70
C ALA A 244 -9.72 -7.83 -5.04
N ALA A 245 -9.72 -7.07 -6.14
CA ALA A 245 -9.83 -7.62 -7.49
C ALA A 245 -8.70 -8.62 -7.80
N LYS A 246 -7.46 -8.29 -7.42
CA LYS A 246 -6.29 -9.15 -7.61
C LYS A 246 -6.40 -10.45 -6.82
N GLU A 247 -6.80 -10.38 -5.55
CA GLU A 247 -6.93 -11.56 -4.68
C GLU A 247 -8.04 -12.50 -5.16
N ILE A 248 -9.25 -12.00 -5.41
CA ILE A 248 -10.38 -12.87 -5.79
C ILE A 248 -10.20 -13.48 -7.19
N ALA A 249 -9.41 -12.85 -8.07
CA ALA A 249 -9.08 -13.40 -9.39
C ALA A 249 -8.21 -14.67 -9.30
N LEU A 250 -7.51 -14.90 -8.18
CA LEU A 250 -6.67 -16.07 -7.96
C LEU A 250 -7.46 -17.27 -7.41
N HIS A 251 -8.70 -17.08 -6.98
CA HIS A 251 -9.51 -18.13 -6.41
C HIS A 251 -9.90 -19.18 -7.47
N LYS A 252 -9.85 -20.45 -7.08
CA LYS A 252 -10.11 -21.60 -7.95
C LYS A 252 -11.29 -22.41 -7.41
N ASP A 253 -12.07 -22.94 -8.33
CA ASP A 253 -13.20 -23.82 -8.01
C ASP A 253 -12.69 -25.24 -7.75
N PRO A 254 -12.81 -25.77 -6.51
CA PRO A 254 -12.43 -27.15 -6.21
C PRO A 254 -13.50 -28.15 -6.68
N ALA A 255 -14.70 -27.70 -7.07
CA ALA A 255 -15.76 -28.58 -7.52
C ALA A 255 -15.44 -29.17 -8.91
N GLN A 256 -15.33 -30.50 -8.97
CA GLN A 256 -15.15 -31.22 -10.24
C GLN A 256 -16.45 -31.27 -11.07
N ASN A 257 -17.60 -31.24 -10.40
CA ASN A 257 -18.93 -31.26 -11.01
C ASN A 257 -19.69 -29.96 -10.73
N LEU A 258 -20.63 -29.60 -11.62
CA LEU A 258 -21.44 -28.40 -11.46
C LEU A 258 -22.40 -28.56 -10.27
N GLN A 259 -22.17 -27.81 -9.20
CA GLN A 259 -23.07 -27.74 -8.06
C GLN A 259 -24.17 -26.71 -8.35
N ASN A 260 -25.44 -27.10 -8.15
CA ASN A 260 -26.58 -26.19 -8.30
C ASN A 260 -26.67 -25.23 -7.10
N LEU A 261 -25.78 -24.24 -7.08
CA LEU A 261 -25.65 -23.23 -6.04
C LEU A 261 -26.11 -21.86 -6.56
N GLY A 262 -26.64 -21.04 -5.64
CA GLY A 262 -27.03 -19.66 -5.94
C GLY A 262 -25.83 -18.76 -6.29
N VAL A 263 -26.12 -17.55 -6.77
CA VAL A 263 -25.13 -16.57 -7.28
C VAL A 263 -23.99 -16.32 -6.29
N THR A 264 -24.30 -16.19 -5.00
CA THR A 264 -23.31 -15.90 -3.95
C THR A 264 -22.52 -17.14 -3.49
N ALA A 265 -23.08 -18.34 -3.68
CA ALA A 265 -22.50 -19.59 -3.19
C ALA A 265 -21.67 -20.32 -4.26
N SER A 266 -21.90 -20.06 -5.54
CA SER A 266 -21.13 -20.61 -6.66
C SER A 266 -19.98 -19.68 -7.02
N LEU A 267 -18.72 -20.11 -6.89
CA LEU A 267 -17.56 -19.30 -7.27
C LEU A 267 -17.65 -18.80 -8.72
N ARG A 268 -18.11 -19.65 -9.63
CA ARG A 268 -18.26 -19.34 -11.07
C ARG A 268 -19.22 -18.18 -11.34
N MET A 269 -20.17 -17.93 -10.44
CA MET A 269 -21.15 -16.84 -10.55
C MET A 269 -20.77 -15.65 -9.66
N ALA A 270 -20.30 -15.94 -8.45
CA ALA A 270 -19.91 -14.98 -7.43
C ALA A 270 -18.75 -14.09 -7.89
N VAL A 271 -17.67 -14.68 -8.42
CA VAL A 271 -16.48 -13.90 -8.81
C VAL A 271 -16.79 -12.92 -9.94
N PRO A 272 -17.46 -13.30 -11.05
CA PRO A 272 -17.89 -12.33 -12.04
C PRO A 272 -18.78 -11.22 -11.48
N CYS A 273 -19.74 -11.55 -10.60
CA CYS A 273 -20.61 -10.56 -9.97
C CYS A 273 -19.81 -9.54 -9.13
N LEU A 274 -18.85 -10.02 -8.33
CA LEU A 274 -17.97 -9.15 -7.55
C LEU A 274 -17.06 -8.30 -8.44
N MET A 275 -16.49 -8.87 -9.51
CA MET A 275 -15.65 -8.14 -10.47
C MET A 275 -16.43 -7.07 -11.23
N GLU A 276 -17.69 -7.33 -11.59
CA GLU A 276 -18.59 -6.33 -12.17
C GLU A 276 -18.92 -5.21 -11.18
N SER A 277 -19.04 -5.52 -9.87
CA SER A 277 -19.26 -4.48 -8.86
C SER A 277 -18.03 -3.59 -8.65
N LEU A 278 -16.83 -4.16 -8.74
CA LEU A 278 -15.56 -3.45 -8.61
C LEU A 278 -15.36 -2.39 -9.71
N ASN A 279 -15.71 -2.71 -10.97
CA ASN A 279 -15.44 -1.88 -12.15
C ASN A 279 -14.00 -1.31 -12.11
N VAL A 280 -13.01 -2.19 -12.04
CA VAL A 280 -11.59 -1.81 -11.96
C VAL A 280 -10.81 -2.56 -13.03
N VAL A 281 -9.93 -1.87 -13.76
CA VAL A 281 -9.11 -2.46 -14.82
C VAL A 281 -7.62 -2.46 -14.44
N PRO A 282 -6.96 -3.63 -14.38
CA PRO A 282 -5.52 -3.72 -14.12
C PRO A 282 -4.67 -2.94 -15.13
N TRP A 283 -3.49 -2.46 -14.72
CA TRP A 283 -2.57 -1.69 -15.57
C TRP A 283 -2.11 -2.43 -16.83
N ASP A 284 -1.96 -3.75 -16.74
CA ASP A 284 -1.56 -4.65 -17.82
C ASP A 284 -2.74 -5.14 -18.68
N HIS A 285 -3.97 -4.74 -18.36
CA HIS A 285 -5.14 -5.13 -19.14
C HIS A 285 -5.08 -4.52 -20.54
N GLY A 286 -5.13 -5.39 -21.56
CA GLY A 286 -4.91 -4.99 -22.96
C GLY A 286 -5.80 -3.84 -23.46
N LEU A 287 -7.06 -3.73 -23.00
CA LEU A 287 -7.91 -2.59 -23.40
C LEU A 287 -7.34 -1.26 -22.89
N LEU A 288 -6.94 -1.20 -21.62
CA LEU A 288 -6.35 0.00 -21.03
C LEU A 288 -5.00 0.30 -21.70
N THR A 289 -4.15 -0.71 -21.89
CA THR A 289 -2.85 -0.53 -22.55
C THR A 289 -3.01 0.03 -23.97
N THR A 290 -3.99 -0.43 -24.75
CA THR A 290 -4.27 0.11 -26.10
C THR A 290 -4.75 1.57 -26.07
N VAL A 291 -5.53 1.95 -25.06
CA VAL A 291 -5.96 3.34 -24.84
C VAL A 291 -4.75 4.22 -24.50
N LEU A 292 -3.93 3.80 -23.52
CA LEU A 292 -2.75 4.56 -23.09
C LEU A 292 -1.73 4.74 -24.23
N LYS A 293 -1.56 3.73 -25.09
CA LYS A 293 -0.71 3.80 -26.29
C LYS A 293 -1.32 4.60 -27.46
N GLY A 294 -2.57 5.06 -27.34
CA GLY A 294 -3.28 5.81 -28.37
C GLY A 294 -3.78 4.96 -29.55
N GLN A 295 -3.74 3.63 -29.43
CA GLN A 295 -4.23 2.69 -30.44
C GLN A 295 -5.76 2.52 -30.39
N ASN A 296 -6.36 2.81 -29.23
CA ASN A 296 -7.79 2.75 -29.01
C ASN A 296 -8.29 4.06 -28.39
N ILE A 297 -8.72 5.00 -29.22
CA ILE A 297 -9.18 6.32 -28.76
C ILE A 297 -10.58 6.31 -28.15
N THR A 298 -11.36 5.25 -28.35
CA THR A 298 -12.77 5.16 -27.89
C THR A 298 -12.92 4.38 -26.59
N GLY A 299 -11.87 3.69 -26.13
CA GLY A 299 -11.96 2.78 -24.99
C GLY A 299 -12.86 1.58 -25.23
N GLN A 300 -13.15 1.24 -26.49
CA GLN A 300 -14.09 0.19 -26.85
C GLN A 300 -13.38 -0.97 -27.54
N ARG A 301 -13.75 -2.21 -27.20
CA ARG A 301 -13.39 -3.40 -27.98
C ARG A 301 -14.58 -4.32 -28.19
N THR A 302 -14.57 -5.08 -29.27
CA THR A 302 -15.55 -6.15 -29.48
C THR A 302 -14.96 -7.46 -28.99
N GLN A 303 -15.61 -8.10 -28.02
CA GLN A 303 -15.21 -9.39 -27.47
C GLN A 303 -16.37 -10.38 -27.63
N LYS A 304 -16.15 -11.46 -28.40
CA LYS A 304 -17.17 -12.48 -28.70
C LYS A 304 -18.52 -11.88 -29.18
N GLY A 305 -18.45 -10.87 -30.07
CA GLY A 305 -19.63 -10.18 -30.60
C GLY A 305 -20.27 -9.13 -29.68
N LYS A 306 -19.85 -9.01 -28.42
CA LYS A 306 -20.33 -7.97 -27.49
C LYS A 306 -19.37 -6.78 -27.45
N LYS A 307 -19.92 -5.57 -27.42
CA LYS A 307 -19.14 -4.33 -27.19
C LYS A 307 -18.80 -4.24 -25.70
N VAL A 308 -17.51 -4.13 -25.41
CA VAL A 308 -16.97 -3.90 -24.06
C VAL A 308 -16.34 -2.52 -24.06
N PHE A 309 -16.61 -1.75 -23.01
CA PHE A 309 -16.07 -0.41 -22.81
C PHE A 309 -15.12 -0.40 -21.62
N LEU A 310 -14.14 0.51 -21.64
CA LEU A 310 -13.28 0.80 -20.51
C LEU A 310 -14.12 1.54 -19.45
N TRP A 311 -14.60 0.81 -18.45
CA TRP A 311 -15.30 1.36 -17.30
C TRP A 311 -14.41 1.28 -16.07
N GLU A 312 -14.29 2.40 -15.35
CA GLU A 312 -13.65 2.44 -14.05
C GLU A 312 -14.47 3.26 -13.05
N VAL A 313 -14.35 2.94 -11.76
CA VAL A 313 -14.91 3.78 -10.69
C VAL A 313 -14.08 5.04 -10.47
N LEU A 314 -14.72 6.13 -10.04
CA LEU A 314 -14.08 7.44 -9.88
C LEU A 314 -12.79 7.42 -9.02
N PRO A 315 -12.73 6.72 -7.86
CA PRO A 315 -11.50 6.64 -7.07
C PRO A 315 -10.30 6.08 -7.85
N VAL A 316 -10.55 5.07 -8.69
CA VAL A 316 -9.51 4.45 -9.53
C VAL A 316 -9.07 5.41 -10.63
N ILE A 317 -10.02 6.13 -11.24
CA ILE A 317 -9.70 7.15 -12.25
C ILE A 317 -8.82 8.24 -11.63
N GLN A 318 -9.20 8.77 -10.47
CA GLN A 318 -8.44 9.80 -9.76
C GLN A 318 -7.03 9.32 -9.43
N ALA A 319 -6.88 8.15 -8.81
CA ALA A 319 -5.59 7.57 -8.48
C ALA A 319 -4.73 7.31 -9.73
N ARG A 320 -5.35 6.88 -10.84
CA ARG A 320 -4.64 6.63 -12.10
C ARG A 320 -4.09 7.91 -12.70
N VAL A 321 -4.91 8.96 -12.70
CA VAL A 321 -4.57 10.29 -13.22
C VAL A 321 -3.40 10.86 -12.42
N GLU A 322 -3.53 10.92 -11.10
CA GLU A 322 -2.49 11.45 -10.21
C GLU A 322 -1.15 10.71 -10.38
N LYS A 323 -1.19 9.37 -10.46
CA LYS A 323 0.03 8.58 -10.74
C LYS A 323 0.68 8.98 -12.07
N MET A 324 -0.11 9.15 -13.13
CA MET A 324 0.44 9.55 -14.43
C MET A 324 0.92 11.01 -14.43
N GLU A 325 0.33 11.89 -13.61
CA GLU A 325 0.77 13.28 -13.46
C GLU A 325 2.15 13.36 -12.80
N ASN A 326 2.33 12.63 -11.70
CA ASN A 326 3.60 12.56 -10.99
C ASN A 326 4.72 12.01 -11.89
N GLN A 327 4.38 11.14 -12.85
CA GLN A 327 5.30 10.61 -13.85
C GLN A 327 5.49 11.51 -15.09
N GLY A 328 4.77 12.63 -15.20
CA GLY A 328 4.80 13.50 -16.37
C GLY A 328 4.17 12.91 -17.64
N HIS A 329 3.35 11.87 -17.52
CA HIS A 329 2.69 11.14 -18.62
C HIS A 329 1.39 11.84 -19.09
N TYR A 330 1.48 13.13 -19.42
CA TYR A 330 0.30 13.95 -19.74
C TYR A 330 -0.48 13.51 -21.00
N LYS A 331 0.19 12.91 -21.99
CA LYS A 331 -0.48 12.43 -23.20
C LYS A 331 -1.35 11.21 -22.90
N GLU A 332 -0.87 10.33 -22.05
CA GLU A 332 -1.53 9.13 -21.57
C GLU A 332 -2.77 9.50 -20.75
N ILE A 333 -2.68 10.51 -19.89
CA ILE A 333 -3.81 11.08 -19.15
C ILE A 333 -4.93 11.51 -20.10
N VAL A 334 -4.59 12.32 -21.12
CA VAL A 334 -5.58 12.82 -22.09
C VAL A 334 -6.24 11.66 -22.85
N ARG A 335 -5.48 10.65 -23.28
CA ARG A 335 -6.03 9.47 -23.97
C ARG A 335 -6.95 8.68 -23.06
N TYR A 336 -6.54 8.47 -21.81
CA TYR A 336 -7.30 7.74 -20.80
C TYR A 336 -8.63 8.43 -20.50
N LEU A 337 -8.60 9.71 -20.13
CA LEU A 337 -9.80 10.48 -19.77
C LEU A 337 -10.79 10.63 -20.93
N LYS A 338 -10.32 10.62 -22.18
CA LYS A 338 -11.19 10.61 -23.37
C LYS A 338 -11.94 9.28 -23.57
N ALA A 339 -11.36 8.18 -23.08
CA ALA A 339 -11.80 6.83 -23.40
C ALA A 339 -12.52 6.12 -22.24
N VAL A 340 -12.16 6.43 -20.99
CA VAL A 340 -12.72 5.81 -19.80
C VAL A 340 -14.14 6.33 -19.54
N LYS A 341 -15.02 5.43 -19.11
CA LYS A 341 -16.37 5.72 -18.65
C LYS A 341 -16.48 5.51 -17.14
N CYS A 342 -17.30 6.32 -16.49
CA CYS A 342 -17.54 6.27 -15.05
C CYS A 342 -19.04 6.31 -14.76
N ASN A 343 -19.51 5.50 -13.81
CA ASN A 343 -20.92 5.45 -13.41
C ASN A 343 -21.33 6.66 -12.55
N ASP A 344 -20.37 7.34 -11.91
CA ASP A 344 -20.60 8.54 -11.12
C ASP A 344 -20.57 9.81 -11.99
N ILE A 345 -21.71 10.13 -12.59
CA ILE A 345 -21.88 11.29 -13.48
C ILE A 345 -21.65 12.62 -12.73
N LEU A 346 -21.95 12.68 -11.43
CA LEU A 346 -21.82 13.90 -10.63
C LEU A 346 -20.37 14.16 -10.21
N GLY A 347 -19.64 13.12 -9.80
CA GLY A 347 -18.21 13.20 -9.52
C GLY A 347 -17.38 13.42 -10.80
N TRP A 348 -17.74 12.79 -11.91
CA TRP A 348 -17.12 13.03 -13.22
C TRP A 348 -17.28 14.47 -13.70
N LYS A 349 -18.46 15.08 -13.46
CA LYS A 349 -18.72 16.51 -13.74
C LYS A 349 -17.95 17.46 -12.83
N LYS A 350 -17.45 17.04 -11.66
CA LYS A 350 -16.54 17.86 -10.82
C LYS A 350 -15.10 17.75 -11.27
N LEU A 351 -14.66 16.54 -11.61
CA LEU A 351 -13.32 16.31 -12.15
C LEU A 351 -13.13 17.02 -13.50
N GLY A 352 -14.13 16.94 -14.38
CA GLY A 352 -14.06 17.51 -15.73
C GLY A 352 -13.60 18.98 -15.75
N PRO A 353 -14.32 19.94 -15.15
CA PRO A 353 -14.02 21.37 -15.24
C PRO A 353 -12.76 21.83 -14.50
N GLN A 354 -12.49 21.30 -13.29
CA GLN A 354 -11.29 21.66 -12.53
C GLN A 354 -10.03 21.14 -13.23
N TYR A 355 -10.07 19.88 -13.65
CA TYR A 355 -8.94 19.22 -14.27
C TYR A 355 -8.71 19.72 -15.71
N VAL A 356 -9.76 19.97 -16.47
CA VAL A 356 -9.68 20.69 -17.75
C VAL A 356 -9.09 22.08 -17.56
N GLY A 357 -9.52 22.81 -16.52
CA GLY A 357 -9.00 24.15 -16.23
C GLY A 357 -7.51 24.14 -15.93
N GLU A 358 -7.04 23.24 -15.08
CA GLU A 358 -5.63 23.08 -14.70
C GLU A 358 -4.78 22.59 -15.88
N LEU A 359 -5.26 21.59 -16.63
CA LEU A 359 -4.59 21.05 -17.81
C LEU A 359 -4.51 22.11 -18.93
N LEU A 360 -5.58 22.86 -19.17
CA LEU A 360 -5.57 24.01 -20.08
C LEU A 360 -4.58 25.08 -19.62
N CYS A 361 -4.55 25.40 -18.33
CA CYS A 361 -3.56 26.32 -17.78
C CYS A 361 -2.14 25.83 -18.07
N LEU A 362 -1.85 24.55 -17.83
CA LEU A 362 -0.54 23.94 -18.01
C LEU A 362 -0.10 23.91 -19.49
N TYR A 363 -1.00 23.57 -20.41
CA TYR A 363 -0.72 23.57 -21.86
C TYR A 363 -0.59 24.98 -22.45
N LEU A 364 -1.41 25.94 -22.01
CA LEU A 364 -1.42 27.31 -22.54
C LEU A 364 -0.30 28.18 -21.96
N THR A 365 0.09 27.95 -20.71
CA THR A 365 1.22 28.66 -20.06
C THR A 365 2.57 28.04 -20.36
N CYS A 366 2.62 26.85 -20.99
CA CYS A 366 3.85 26.22 -21.42
C CYS A 366 4.58 27.06 -22.49
N ARG A 367 5.89 27.30 -22.34
CA ARG A 367 6.72 28.00 -23.34
C ARG A 367 6.87 27.24 -24.67
N ASN A 368 6.49 25.97 -24.72
CA ASN A 368 6.60 25.14 -25.91
C ASN A 368 5.39 25.34 -26.85
N ARG A 369 5.63 25.90 -28.06
CA ARG A 369 4.58 26.19 -29.04
C ARG A 369 3.70 24.99 -29.43
N LYS A 370 4.23 23.76 -29.43
CA LYS A 370 3.43 22.56 -29.74
C LYS A 370 2.45 22.22 -28.60
N MET A 371 2.87 22.46 -27.35
CA MET A 371 2.00 22.24 -26.18
C MET A 371 0.89 23.29 -26.12
N GLN A 372 1.18 24.53 -26.49
CA GLN A 372 0.17 25.59 -26.63
C GLN A 372 -0.88 25.24 -27.70
N SER A 373 -0.47 24.73 -28.86
CA SER A 373 -1.39 24.29 -29.91
C SER A 373 -2.30 23.13 -29.45
N ILE A 374 -1.78 22.22 -28.63
CA ILE A 374 -2.57 21.14 -28.02
C ILE A 374 -3.58 21.72 -27.02
N GLY A 375 -3.18 22.69 -26.19
CA GLY A 375 -4.08 23.41 -25.29
C GLY A 375 -5.23 24.08 -26.03
N ILE A 376 -4.93 24.80 -27.11
CA ILE A 376 -5.94 25.47 -27.96
C ILE A 376 -6.89 24.47 -28.63
N PHE A 377 -6.39 23.31 -29.07
CA PHE A 377 -7.22 22.24 -29.61
C PHE A 377 -8.14 21.63 -28.56
N ILE A 378 -7.64 21.45 -27.33
CA ILE A 378 -8.43 20.96 -26.20
C ILE A 378 -9.55 21.96 -25.87
N ILE A 379 -9.28 23.27 -25.85
CA ILE A 379 -10.32 24.32 -25.70
C ILE A 379 -11.43 24.14 -26.73
N HIS A 380 -11.08 23.96 -28.01
CA HIS A 380 -12.08 23.83 -29.06
C HIS A 380 -12.98 22.61 -28.86
N VAL A 381 -12.40 21.46 -28.50
CA VAL A 381 -13.16 20.23 -28.20
C VAL A 381 -14.09 20.42 -27.00
N ILE A 382 -13.63 21.12 -25.95
CA ILE A 382 -14.44 21.39 -24.76
C ILE A 382 -15.59 22.35 -25.08
N SER A 383 -15.31 23.42 -25.83
CA SER A 383 -16.32 24.37 -26.27
C SER A 383 -17.38 23.71 -27.15
N GLU A 384 -17.02 22.79 -28.04
CA GLU A 384 -18.00 22.05 -28.85
C GLU A 384 -18.89 21.11 -28.01
N HIS A 385 -18.42 20.64 -26.85
CA HIS A 385 -19.16 19.72 -25.98
C HIS A 385 -19.85 20.38 -24.78
N LEU A 386 -19.62 21.67 -24.51
CA LEU A 386 -20.32 22.43 -23.46
C LEU A 386 -21.59 23.15 -23.96
N TYR A 387 -21.79 23.24 -25.27
CA TYR A 387 -22.98 23.87 -25.90
C TYR A 387 -24.01 22.85 -26.46
N MET A 388 -23.91 21.58 -26.06
CA MET A 388 -24.98 20.58 -26.17
C MET A 388 -25.39 20.11 -24.78
#